data_AF-A0A537BW19-F1
#
_entry.id   AF-A0A537BW19-F1
#
_cell.length_a   1.000
_cell.length_b   1.000
_cell.length_c   1.000
_cell.angle_alpha   90.00
_cell.angle_beta   90.00
_cell.angle_gamma   90.00
#
_symmetry.space_group_name_H-M   'P 1'
#
loop_
_entity.id
_entity.type
_entity.pdbx_description
1 polymer ?
#
loop_
_entity_poly.entity_id
_entity_poly.type
_entity_poly.pdbx_seq_one_letter_code
_entity_poly.pdbx_strand_id
1 'polypeptide(L)'
;AEMSSHKGYGLALMAHILGGTLSGASFSPIRVKTQGPGDPDRLGHFFLAIDPKAFRPEGAFEDDLDAVIDVLHATPPVDPALPVLVPGDPENAARARRLRDGIPIPESLCEKLKSICQRAGVPFLLE
;
A
#
# COMPACT_ATOMS: atom_id res chain seq x y z
N ALA A 1 6.97 15.53 22.40
CA ALA A 1 7.84 14.35 22.42
C ALA A 1 8.15 13.98 20.98
N GLU A 2 9.41 14.07 20.56
CA GLU A 2 9.84 13.59 19.24
C GLU A 2 9.70 12.06 19.18
N MET A 3 8.59 11.60 18.62
CA MET A 3 8.15 10.20 18.63
C MET A 3 8.98 9.35 17.67
N SER A 4 10.02 8.65 18.15
CA SER A 4 10.70 7.54 17.42
C SER A 4 11.10 7.83 15.95
N SER A 5 11.39 9.09 15.59
CA SER A 5 11.68 9.52 14.21
C SER A 5 12.77 8.69 13.52
N HIS A 6 13.81 8.30 14.28
CA HIS A 6 14.91 7.46 13.79
C HIS A 6 14.46 6.06 13.33
N LYS A 7 13.38 5.50 13.88
CA LYS A 7 12.84 4.19 13.46
C LYS A 7 12.19 4.31 12.08
N GLY A 8 11.40 5.36 11.87
CA GLY A 8 10.80 5.67 10.56
C GLY A 8 11.87 5.92 9.50
N TYR A 9 12.93 6.67 9.86
CA TYR A 9 14.08 6.88 8.99
C TYR A 9 14.78 5.57 8.62
N GLY A 10 15.05 4.68 9.59
CA GLY A 10 15.67 3.38 9.34
C GLY A 10 14.83 2.49 8.42
N LEU A 11 13.52 2.42 8.62
CA LEU A 11 12.60 1.67 7.75
C LEU A 11 12.57 2.24 6.32
N ALA A 12 12.54 3.57 6.17
CA ALA A 12 12.60 4.21 4.86
C ALA A 12 13.93 3.93 4.13
N LEU A 13 15.05 3.91 4.86
CA LEU A 13 16.35 3.58 4.31
C LEU A 13 16.43 2.12 3.86
N MET A 14 15.91 1.18 4.65
CA MET A 14 15.82 -0.23 4.26
C MET A 14 15.03 -0.39 2.95
N ALA A 15 13.88 0.27 2.82
CA ALA A 15 13.08 0.25 1.60
C ALA A 15 13.85 0.81 0.39
N HIS A 16 14.62 1.89 0.57
CA HIS A 16 15.46 2.43 -0.51
C HIS A 16 16.62 1.51 -0.87
N ILE A 17 17.27 0.88 0.10
CA ILE A 17 18.39 -0.04 -0.17
C ILE A 17 17.90 -1.24 -0.98
N LEU A 18 16.81 -1.89 -0.55
CA LEU A 18 16.27 -3.07 -1.22
C LEU A 18 15.64 -2.72 -2.57
N GLY A 19 14.77 -1.71 -2.61
CA GLY A 19 14.07 -1.33 -3.83
C GLY A 19 14.95 -0.61 -4.83
N GLY A 20 15.79 0.31 -4.37
CA GLY A 20 16.54 1.23 -5.20
C GLY A 20 18.02 0.89 -5.36
N THR A 21 18.78 0.93 -4.27
CA THR A 21 20.25 0.77 -4.33
C THR A 21 20.67 -0.59 -4.88
N LEU A 22 20.03 -1.67 -4.42
CA LEU A 22 20.33 -3.05 -4.84
C LEU A 22 20.07 -3.27 -6.33
N SER A 23 19.03 -2.63 -6.89
CA SER A 23 18.66 -2.75 -8.30
C SER A 23 19.38 -1.74 -9.20
N GLY A 24 20.18 -0.83 -8.64
CA GLY A 24 20.82 0.27 -9.37
C GLY A 24 19.87 1.41 -9.78
N ALA A 25 18.69 1.48 -9.16
CA ALA A 25 17.71 2.52 -9.44
C ALA A 25 18.08 3.87 -8.78
N SER A 26 17.37 4.92 -9.17
CA SER A 26 17.70 6.29 -8.76
C SER A 26 17.26 6.61 -7.32
N PHE A 27 18.09 7.36 -6.59
CA PHE A 27 17.72 7.96 -5.30
C PHE A 27 17.20 9.38 -5.51
N SER A 28 15.97 9.67 -5.07
CA SER A 28 15.25 10.92 -5.39
C SER A 28 16.07 12.21 -5.12
N PRO A 29 16.73 12.39 -3.95
CA PRO A 29 17.52 13.60 -3.68
C PRO A 29 18.74 13.80 -4.59
N ILE A 30 19.28 12.72 -5.16
CA ILE A 30 20.39 12.78 -6.13
C ILE A 30 19.81 13.01 -7.53
N ARG A 31 18.73 12.29 -7.86
CA ARG A 31 18.03 12.34 -9.15
C ARG A 31 17.52 13.72 -9.51
N VAL A 32 16.90 14.45 -8.57
CA VAL A 32 16.37 15.80 -8.80
C VAL A 32 17.46 16.79 -9.23
N LYS A 33 18.74 16.51 -8.93
CA LYS A 33 19.87 17.36 -9.32
C LYS A 33 20.38 17.08 -10.74
N THR A 34 20.04 15.93 -11.32
CA THR A 34 20.68 15.42 -12.54
C THR A 34 19.73 15.16 -13.70
N GLN A 35 18.42 15.11 -13.48
CA GLN A 35 17.43 14.85 -14.54
C GLN A 35 16.69 16.11 -15.01
N GLY A 36 16.44 16.17 -16.32
CA GLY A 36 15.65 17.20 -16.98
C GLY A 36 14.21 16.76 -17.29
N PRO A 37 13.37 17.69 -17.78
CA PRO A 37 12.01 17.37 -18.21
C PRO A 37 12.01 16.28 -19.30
N GLY A 38 11.25 15.20 -19.07
CA GLY A 38 11.10 14.10 -20.03
C GLY A 38 12.04 12.91 -19.81
N ASP A 39 12.99 13.01 -18.88
CA ASP A 39 13.80 11.85 -18.49
C ASP A 39 12.96 10.79 -17.76
N PRO A 40 13.19 9.48 -18.02
CA PRO A 40 12.42 8.43 -17.39
C PRO A 40 12.68 8.37 -15.88
N ASP A 41 11.61 8.11 -15.12
CA ASP A 41 11.68 7.77 -13.71
C ASP A 41 12.32 6.36 -13.57
N ARG A 42 13.64 6.31 -13.35
CA ARG A 42 14.38 5.05 -13.10
C ARG A 42 14.10 4.54 -11.69
N LEU A 43 12.88 4.10 -11.45
CA LEU A 43 12.42 3.55 -10.17
C LEU A 43 12.82 2.08 -10.02
N GLY A 44 13.10 1.70 -8.78
CA GLY A 44 13.44 0.33 -8.43
C GLY A 44 12.39 -0.27 -7.49
N HIS A 45 12.18 -1.56 -7.63
CA HIS A 45 11.22 -2.33 -6.86
C HIS A 45 11.89 -3.59 -6.30
N PHE A 46 11.44 -4.04 -5.14
CA PHE A 46 11.90 -5.27 -4.51
C PHE A 46 10.70 -6.12 -4.13
N PHE A 47 10.77 -7.41 -4.47
CA PHE A 47 9.75 -8.40 -4.15
C PHE A 47 10.41 -9.58 -3.45
N LEU A 48 9.80 -10.06 -2.38
CA LEU A 48 10.24 -11.22 -1.63
C LEU A 48 9.04 -12.14 -1.42
N ALA A 49 9.18 -13.40 -1.87
CA ALA A 49 8.23 -14.46 -1.59
C ALA A 49 8.93 -15.48 -0.69
N ILE A 50 8.31 -15.80 0.44
CA ILE A 50 8.79 -16.79 1.39
C ILE A 50 7.74 -17.90 1.42
N ASP A 51 8.14 -19.14 1.17
CA ASP A 51 7.28 -20.31 1.28
C ASP A 51 7.26 -20.81 2.73
N PRO A 52 6.12 -20.72 3.46
CA PRO A 52 6.04 -21.22 4.83
C PRO A 52 6.31 -22.72 4.93
N LYS A 53 6.02 -23.49 3.88
CA LYS A 53 6.21 -24.96 3.84
C LYS A 53 7.69 -25.36 3.91
N ALA A 54 8.59 -24.43 3.57
CA ALA A 54 10.02 -24.63 3.72
C ALA A 54 10.49 -24.65 5.19
N PHE A 55 9.64 -24.18 6.13
CA PHE A 55 10.00 -24.04 7.55
C PHE A 55 9.15 -24.90 8.49
N ARG A 56 7.90 -25.21 8.11
CA ARG A 56 6.95 -25.94 8.96
C ARG A 56 5.94 -26.75 8.13
N PRO A 57 5.23 -27.72 8.75
CA PRO A 57 4.19 -28.48 8.06
C PRO A 57 3.12 -27.58 7.43
N GLU A 58 2.53 -28.06 6.34
CA GLU A 58 1.43 -27.38 5.65
C GLU A 58 0.24 -27.14 6.60
N GLY A 59 -0.37 -25.96 6.52
CA GLY A 59 -1.49 -25.53 7.37
C GLY A 59 -1.07 -24.97 8.73
N ALA A 60 0.08 -25.40 9.26
CA ALA A 60 0.49 -25.00 10.61
C ALA A 60 0.83 -23.49 10.69
N PHE A 61 1.28 -22.87 9.60
CA PHE A 61 1.55 -21.42 9.59
C PHE A 61 0.25 -20.63 9.68
N GLU A 62 -0.74 -21.04 8.90
CA GLU A 62 -2.06 -20.45 8.80
C GLU A 62 -2.81 -20.55 10.13
N ASP A 63 -2.81 -21.74 10.76
CA ASP A 63 -3.45 -21.96 12.07
C ASP A 63 -2.90 -21.02 13.16
N ASP A 64 -1.57 -20.87 13.23
CA ASP A 64 -0.93 -19.97 14.20
C ASP A 64 -1.21 -18.49 13.86
N LEU A 65 -1.24 -18.14 12.58
CA LEU A 65 -1.52 -16.77 12.15
C LEU A 65 -2.96 -16.37 12.48
N ASP A 66 -3.92 -17.27 12.26
CA ASP A 66 -5.32 -17.09 12.63
C ASP A 66 -5.45 -16.88 14.15
N ALA A 67 -4.78 -17.71 14.96
CA ALA A 67 -4.77 -17.54 16.41
C ALA A 67 -4.19 -16.18 16.85
N VAL A 68 -3.14 -15.68 16.19
CA VAL A 68 -2.58 -14.35 16.45
C VAL A 68 -3.58 -13.25 16.11
N ILE A 69 -4.24 -13.35 14.95
CA ILE A 69 -5.24 -12.36 14.51
C ILE A 69 -6.43 -12.35 15.48
N ASP A 70 -6.94 -13.51 15.86
CA ASP A 70 -8.05 -13.66 16.82
C ASP A 70 -7.74 -13.00 18.16
N VAL A 71 -6.52 -13.19 18.68
CA VAL A 71 -6.07 -12.55 19.94
C VAL A 71 -6.03 -11.02 19.80
N LEU A 72 -5.55 -10.50 18.66
CA LEU A 72 -5.52 -9.06 18.42
C LEU A 72 -6.93 -8.49 18.33
N HIS A 73 -7.85 -9.14 17.61
CA HIS A 73 -9.25 -8.73 17.52
C HIS A 73 -10.00 -8.81 18.86
N ALA A 74 -9.66 -9.80 19.70
CA ALA A 74 -10.25 -9.96 21.03
C ALA A 74 -9.72 -8.94 22.06
N THR A 75 -8.71 -8.15 21.72
CA THR A 75 -8.15 -7.15 22.63
C THR A 75 -9.19 -6.09 22.97
N PRO A 76 -9.46 -5.81 24.27
CA PRO A 76 -10.43 -4.78 24.66
C PRO A 76 -10.05 -3.42 24.07
N PRO A 77 -10.94 -2.80 23.26
CA PRO A 77 -10.64 -1.50 22.67
C PRO A 77 -10.76 -0.39 23.72
N VAL A 78 -9.98 0.69 23.54
CA VAL A 78 -10.07 1.88 24.39
C VAL A 78 -11.42 2.57 24.24
N ASP A 79 -11.95 2.59 23.01
CA ASP A 79 -13.30 3.04 22.69
C ASP A 79 -14.11 1.85 22.17
N PRO A 80 -15.20 1.44 22.86
CA PRO A 80 -16.07 0.36 22.41
C PRO A 80 -16.65 0.54 20.99
N ALA A 81 -16.71 1.77 20.47
CA ALA A 81 -17.16 2.05 19.11
C ALA A 81 -16.08 1.81 18.04
N LEU A 82 -14.82 1.63 18.45
CA LEU A 82 -13.66 1.47 17.57
C LEU A 82 -12.92 0.17 17.93
N PRO A 83 -13.32 -0.99 17.36
CA PRO A 83 -12.67 -2.26 17.64
C PRO A 83 -11.21 -2.25 17.18
N VAL A 84 -10.39 -3.10 17.80
CA VAL A 84 -9.00 -3.31 17.35
C VAL A 84 -9.04 -3.98 15.97
N LEU A 85 -8.22 -3.46 15.05
CA LEU A 85 -8.11 -3.94 13.67
C LEU A 85 -6.69 -4.43 13.39
N VAL A 86 -6.57 -5.39 12.47
CA VAL A 86 -5.29 -5.82 11.92
C VAL A 86 -5.10 -5.25 10.50
N PRO A 87 -3.85 -5.17 10.00
CA PRO A 87 -3.60 -4.75 8.64
C PRO A 87 -4.39 -5.58 7.63
N GLY A 88 -5.20 -4.91 6.79
CA GLY A 88 -6.08 -5.55 5.81
C GLY A 88 -7.56 -5.48 6.14
N ASP A 89 -7.96 -5.33 7.42
CA ASP A 89 -9.39 -5.23 7.77
C ASP A 89 -10.07 -4.01 7.14
N PRO A 90 -9.51 -2.78 7.24
CA PRO A 90 -10.11 -1.60 6.64
C PRO A 90 -10.25 -1.74 5.12
N GLU A 91 -9.23 -2.29 4.47
CA GLU A 91 -9.19 -2.50 3.02
C GLU A 91 -10.23 -3.54 2.58
N ASN A 92 -10.36 -4.65 3.31
CA ASN A 92 -11.35 -5.69 3.04
C ASN A 92 -12.79 -5.16 3.18
N ALA A 93 -13.07 -4.41 4.25
CA ALA A 93 -14.36 -3.76 4.46
C ALA A 93 -14.67 -2.73 3.36
N ALA A 94 -13.68 -1.90 2.99
CA ALA A 94 -13.83 -0.92 1.93
C ALA A 94 -14.05 -1.59 0.56
N ARG A 95 -13.35 -2.69 0.26
CA ARG A 95 -13.54 -3.48 -0.97
C ARG A 95 -14.94 -4.08 -1.03
N ALA A 96 -15.38 -4.73 0.04
CA ALA A 96 -16.72 -5.32 0.10
C ALA A 96 -17.83 -4.26 -0.11
N ARG A 97 -17.69 -3.09 0.52
CA ARG A 97 -18.61 -1.96 0.32
C ARG A 97 -18.58 -1.46 -1.12
N ARG A 98 -17.41 -1.18 -1.68
CA ARG A 98 -17.26 -0.62 -3.04
C ARG A 98 -17.68 -1.58 -4.15
N LEU A 99 -17.61 -2.89 -3.92
CA LEU A 99 -18.14 -3.89 -4.85
C LEU A 99 -19.67 -3.89 -4.91
N ARG A 100 -20.34 -3.56 -3.80
CA ARG A 100 -21.81 -3.48 -3.75
C ARG A 100 -22.34 -2.10 -4.15
N ASP A 101 -21.73 -1.06 -3.61
CA ASP A 101 -22.26 0.30 -3.62
C ASP A 101 -21.58 1.19 -4.68
N GLY A 102 -20.54 0.68 -5.34
CA GLY A 102 -19.69 1.44 -6.26
C GLY A 102 -18.51 2.14 -5.59
N ILE A 103 -17.55 2.59 -6.41
CA ILE A 103 -16.38 3.34 -5.93
C ILE A 103 -16.76 4.82 -5.85
N PRO A 104 -16.68 5.47 -4.68
CA PRO A 104 -16.95 6.90 -4.58
C PRO A 104 -15.82 7.69 -5.27
N ILE A 105 -16.19 8.54 -6.22
CA ILE A 105 -15.26 9.40 -6.95
C ILE A 105 -15.64 10.86 -6.67
N PRO A 106 -14.71 11.70 -6.19
CA PRO A 106 -14.98 13.13 -6.02
C PRO A 106 -15.29 13.81 -7.36
N GLU A 107 -16.21 14.80 -7.36
CA GLU A 107 -16.61 15.50 -8.59
C GLU A 107 -15.39 16.09 -9.34
N SER A 108 -14.44 16.68 -8.62
CA SER A 108 -13.23 17.24 -9.22
C SER A 108 -12.33 16.20 -9.90
N LEU A 109 -12.42 14.92 -9.52
CA LEU A 109 -11.77 13.83 -10.22
C LEU A 109 -12.60 13.39 -11.44
N CYS A 110 -13.93 13.33 -11.34
CA CYS A 110 -14.82 13.09 -12.47
C CYS A 110 -14.62 14.10 -13.60
N GLU A 111 -14.53 15.40 -13.29
CA GLU A 111 -14.27 16.46 -14.27
C GLU A 111 -12.94 16.26 -15.00
N LYS A 112 -11.88 15.89 -14.26
CA LYS A 112 -10.56 15.58 -14.84
C LYS A 112 -10.64 14.38 -15.78
N LEU A 113 -11.34 13.32 -15.37
CA LEU A 113 -11.52 12.12 -16.19
C LEU A 113 -12.30 12.44 -17.48
N LYS A 114 -13.39 13.22 -17.38
CA LYS A 114 -14.15 13.70 -18.55
C LYS A 114 -13.27 14.47 -19.53
N SER A 115 -12.41 15.38 -19.02
CA SER A 115 -11.47 16.14 -19.86
C SER A 115 -10.45 15.22 -20.57
N ILE A 116 -9.94 14.20 -19.86
CA ILE A 116 -9.03 13.22 -20.45
C ILE A 116 -9.74 12.42 -21.56
N CYS A 117 -10.96 11.93 -21.30
CA CYS A 117 -11.77 11.20 -22.27
C CYS A 117 -12.00 12.04 -23.55
N GLN A 118 -12.36 13.31 -23.38
CA GLN A 118 -12.55 14.25 -24.50
C GLN A 118 -11.26 14.42 -25.33
N ARG A 119 -10.12 14.63 -24.67
CA ARG A 119 -8.82 14.80 -25.36
C ARG A 119 -8.36 13.54 -26.08
N ALA A 120 -8.67 12.38 -25.52
CA ALA A 120 -8.32 11.08 -26.09
C ALA A 120 -9.34 10.58 -27.14
N GLY A 121 -10.49 11.27 -27.30
CA GLY A 121 -11.54 10.86 -28.23
C GLY A 121 -12.27 9.58 -27.81
N VAL A 122 -12.33 9.28 -26.50
CA VAL A 122 -13.00 8.09 -25.95
C VAL A 122 -14.24 8.49 -25.15
N PRO A 123 -15.30 7.66 -25.12
CA PRO A 123 -16.49 7.96 -24.34
C PRO A 123 -16.19 7.92 -22.83
N PHE A 124 -16.87 8.79 -22.07
CA PHE A 124 -16.91 8.72 -20.62
C PHE A 124 -18.04 7.78 -20.19
N LEU A 125 -17.74 6.78 -19.36
CA LEU A 125 -18.64 5.66 -19.06
C LEU A 125 -19.12 5.62 -17.60
N LEU A 126 -18.62 6.52 -16.75
CA LEU A 126 -19.01 6.58 -15.34
C LEU A 126 -20.21 7.52 -15.22
N GLU A 127 -21.39 6.98 -14.98
CA GLU A 127 -22.59 7.75 -14.58
C GLU A 127 -22.74 7.76 -13.06
#